data_AF-D8F642-F1
#
_entry.id   AF-D8F642-F1
#
_cell.length_a   1.000
_cell.length_b   1.000
_cell.length_c   1.000
_cell.angle_alpha   90.00
_cell.angle_beta   90.00
_cell.angle_gamma   90.00
#
_symmetry.space_group_name_H-M   'P 1'
#
loop_
_entity.id
_entity.type
_entity.pdbx_description
1 polymer ?
#
loop_
_entity_poly.entity_id
_entity_poly.type
_entity_poly.pdbx_seq_one_letter_code
_entity_poly.pdbx_strand_id
1 'polypeptide(L)'
;MRRLDFSKLICSRRSTKRDLVVAMVAARILQPKPKLATTLWWTDTTLPETLDVTDASEDDLYDAMDWLLERQGGIENKLADRHLKNDALALYDLTSSYFEGQTCPLAALGHNRDGKKGKLQVNYGLLTNRKGIPVSVSIFEGNTGDPKTLMPQSKSREELA
;
A
#
# COMPACT_ATOMS: atom_id res chain seq x y z
N MET A 1 -16.27 4.82 -3.27
CA MET A 1 -15.28 5.66 -2.56
C MET A 1 -15.89 6.67 -1.59
N ARG A 2 -16.91 7.46 -1.98
CA ARG A 2 -17.56 8.45 -1.07
C ARG A 2 -18.08 7.87 0.25
N ARG A 3 -18.79 6.73 0.20
CA ARG A 3 -19.29 6.03 1.41
C ARG A 3 -18.21 5.60 2.40
N LEU A 4 -16.97 5.41 1.92
CA LEU A 4 -15.81 5.02 2.74
C LEU A 4 -15.00 6.23 3.21
N ASP A 5 -15.40 7.45 2.82
CA ASP A 5 -14.64 8.68 3.04
C ASP A 5 -13.16 8.54 2.60
N PHE A 6 -12.96 7.83 1.49
CA PHE A 6 -11.63 7.34 1.08
C PHE A 6 -10.66 8.49 0.77
N SER A 7 -11.11 9.55 0.10
CA SER A 7 -10.24 10.70 -0.20
C SER A 7 -9.73 11.38 1.07
N LYS A 8 -10.58 11.56 2.10
CA LYS A 8 -10.17 12.14 3.39
C LYS A 8 -9.32 11.19 4.24
N LEU A 9 -9.49 9.88 4.05
CA LEU A 9 -8.57 8.88 4.61
C LEU A 9 -7.15 9.15 4.11
N ILE A 10 -6.97 9.28 2.78
CA ILE A 10 -5.68 9.61 2.16
C ILE A 10 -5.18 10.99 2.62
N CYS A 11 -5.95 12.06 2.40
CA CYS A 11 -5.64 13.39 2.88
C CYS A 11 -6.90 14.26 2.99
N SER A 12 -7.08 14.92 4.14
CA SER A 12 -8.26 15.76 4.41
C SER A 12 -8.36 16.93 3.44
N ARG A 13 -7.24 17.61 3.17
CA ARG A 13 -7.15 18.70 2.20
C ARG A 13 -7.06 18.15 0.79
N ARG A 14 -7.81 18.75 -0.14
CA ARG A 14 -7.71 18.44 -1.57
C ARG A 14 -6.37 18.90 -2.14
N SER A 15 -5.76 18.02 -2.93
CA SER A 15 -4.54 18.29 -3.69
C SER A 15 -4.50 17.38 -4.92
N THR A 16 -3.73 17.77 -5.94
CA THR A 16 -3.53 16.97 -7.15
C THR A 16 -3.00 15.57 -6.81
N LYS A 17 -1.96 15.46 -5.97
CA LYS A 17 -1.40 14.15 -5.56
C LYS A 17 -2.44 13.25 -4.88
N ARG A 18 -3.34 13.80 -4.05
CA ARG A 18 -4.43 13.02 -3.44
C ARG A 18 -5.41 12.51 -4.50
N ASP A 19 -5.80 13.37 -5.43
CA ASP A 19 -6.78 13.03 -6.46
C ASP A 19 -6.19 11.99 -7.44
N LEU A 20 -4.89 12.08 -7.76
CA LEU A 20 -4.14 11.05 -8.50
C LEU A 20 -4.11 9.70 -7.77
N VAL A 21 -3.88 9.68 -6.46
CA VAL A 21 -3.93 8.43 -5.66
C VAL A 21 -5.33 7.81 -5.71
N VAL A 22 -6.38 8.64 -5.57
CA VAL A 22 -7.77 8.17 -5.67
C VAL A 22 -8.04 7.58 -7.05
N ALA A 23 -7.56 8.24 -8.11
CA ALA A 23 -7.68 7.75 -9.49
C ALA A 23 -6.92 6.45 -9.72
N MET A 24 -5.70 6.31 -9.22
CA MET A 24 -4.93 5.07 -9.31
C MET A 24 -5.64 3.90 -8.61
N VAL A 25 -6.21 4.13 -7.43
CA VAL A 25 -6.97 3.09 -6.71
C VAL A 25 -8.24 2.72 -7.47
N ALA A 26 -8.94 3.70 -8.04
CA ALA A 26 -10.12 3.45 -8.86
C ALA A 26 -9.77 2.63 -10.10
N ALA A 27 -8.71 3.02 -10.80
CA ALA A 27 -8.18 2.32 -11.97
C ALA A 27 -7.78 0.89 -11.62
N ARG A 28 -7.09 0.66 -10.50
CA ARG A 28 -6.69 -0.68 -10.05
C ARG A 28 -7.88 -1.61 -9.79
N ILE A 29 -9.01 -1.07 -9.33
CA ILE A 29 -10.26 -1.82 -9.10
C ILE A 29 -10.97 -2.13 -10.42
N LEU A 30 -11.00 -1.16 -11.34
CA LEU A 30 -11.76 -1.27 -12.60
C LEU A 30 -11.00 -2.05 -13.67
N GLN A 31 -9.71 -1.76 -13.83
CA GLN A 31 -8.84 -2.34 -14.86
C GLN A 31 -7.39 -2.37 -14.36
N PRO A 32 -6.98 -3.41 -13.59
CA PRO A 32 -5.67 -3.47 -12.97
C PRO A 32 -4.53 -3.53 -13.98
N LYS A 33 -3.81 -2.43 -14.13
CA LYS A 33 -2.68 -2.28 -15.06
C LYS A 33 -1.48 -1.58 -14.39
N PRO A 34 -0.25 -1.69 -14.96
CA PRO A 34 0.87 -0.82 -14.62
C PRO A 34 0.54 0.67 -14.84
N LYS A 35 1.34 1.61 -14.29
CA LYS A 35 1.04 3.06 -14.34
C LYS A 35 1.01 3.59 -15.77
N LEU A 36 2.03 3.29 -16.58
CA LEU A 36 2.04 3.60 -18.02
C LEU A 36 0.77 3.13 -18.73
N ALA A 37 0.40 1.86 -18.54
CA ALA A 37 -0.78 1.30 -19.20
C ALA A 37 -2.10 1.84 -18.61
N THR A 38 -2.06 2.39 -17.39
CA THR A 38 -3.20 3.07 -16.76
C THR A 38 -3.42 4.45 -17.39
N THR A 39 -2.37 5.25 -17.56
CA THR A 39 -2.48 6.57 -18.21
C THR A 39 -2.86 6.47 -19.68
N LEU A 40 -2.41 5.43 -20.38
CA LEU A 40 -2.91 5.13 -21.73
C LEU A 40 -4.38 4.71 -21.72
N TRP A 41 -4.81 3.86 -20.79
CA TRP A 41 -6.22 3.44 -20.70
C TRP A 41 -7.15 4.60 -20.33
N TRP A 42 -6.65 5.59 -19.59
CA TRP A 42 -7.42 6.77 -19.21
C TRP A 42 -7.94 7.59 -20.39
N THR A 43 -7.26 7.58 -21.55
CA THR A 43 -7.75 8.27 -22.75
C THR A 43 -9.04 7.69 -23.31
N ASP A 44 -9.36 6.43 -22.97
CA ASP A 44 -10.51 5.69 -23.49
C ASP A 44 -11.67 5.62 -22.48
N THR A 45 -11.63 6.41 -21.40
CA THR A 45 -12.63 6.40 -20.34
C THR A 45 -12.92 7.80 -19.81
N THR A 46 -14.07 7.98 -19.15
CA THR A 46 -14.42 9.25 -18.48
C THR A 46 -13.89 9.35 -17.03
N LEU A 47 -13.07 8.38 -16.60
CA LEU A 47 -12.56 8.32 -15.23
C LEU A 47 -11.67 9.54 -14.89
N PRO A 48 -10.75 9.99 -15.78
CA PRO A 48 -9.89 11.12 -15.48
C PRO A 48 -10.68 12.43 -15.30
N GLU A 49 -11.67 12.71 -16.15
CA GLU A 49 -12.51 13.91 -16.03
C GLU A 49 -13.35 13.85 -14.76
N THR A 50 -13.89 12.67 -14.43
CA THR A 50 -14.70 12.48 -13.22
C THR A 50 -13.90 12.73 -11.93
N LEU A 51 -12.59 12.49 -11.97
CA LEU A 51 -11.69 12.65 -10.83
C LEU A 51 -10.77 13.87 -10.92
N ASP A 52 -10.93 14.69 -11.96
CA ASP A 52 -10.16 15.92 -12.22
C ASP A 52 -8.64 15.65 -12.34
N VAL A 53 -8.28 14.65 -13.16
CA VAL A 53 -6.89 14.18 -13.39
C VAL A 53 -6.57 13.92 -14.87
N THR A 54 -7.26 14.59 -15.80
CA THR A 54 -7.17 14.34 -17.25
C THR A 54 -5.76 14.47 -17.82
N ASP A 55 -4.97 15.45 -17.36
CA ASP A 55 -3.63 15.73 -17.89
C ASP A 55 -2.49 14.95 -17.21
N ALA A 56 -2.82 13.93 -16.41
CA ALA A 56 -1.85 13.21 -15.59
C ALA A 56 -0.96 12.29 -16.44
N SER A 57 0.36 12.47 -16.33
CA SER A 57 1.37 11.59 -16.91
C SER A 57 1.69 10.39 -16.03
N GLU A 58 2.47 9.44 -16.53
CA GLU A 58 2.98 8.33 -15.70
C GLU A 58 3.87 8.84 -14.55
N ASP A 59 4.71 9.83 -14.81
CA ASP A 59 5.62 10.41 -13.80
C ASP A 59 4.82 11.07 -12.67
N ASP A 60 3.72 11.76 -12.99
CA ASP A 60 2.81 12.33 -11.99
C ASP A 60 2.27 11.26 -11.03
N LEU A 61 2.03 10.05 -11.55
CA LEU A 61 1.57 8.91 -10.75
C LEU A 61 2.67 8.38 -9.83
N TYR A 62 3.91 8.26 -10.31
CA TYR A 62 5.04 7.85 -9.48
C TYR A 62 5.32 8.85 -8.36
N ASP A 63 5.38 10.14 -8.68
CA ASP A 63 5.52 11.17 -7.67
C ASP A 63 4.36 11.16 -6.65
N ALA A 64 3.13 10.84 -7.09
CA ALA A 64 1.99 10.69 -6.20
C ALA A 64 2.11 9.46 -5.29
N MET A 65 2.82 8.42 -5.71
CA MET A 65 3.15 7.28 -4.85
C MET A 65 4.20 7.64 -3.80
N ASP A 66 5.24 8.40 -4.15
CA ASP A 66 6.23 8.86 -3.18
C ASP A 66 5.57 9.77 -2.13
N TRP A 67 4.73 10.70 -2.59
CA TRP A 67 3.89 11.53 -1.72
C TRP A 67 2.95 10.70 -0.82
N LEU A 68 2.42 9.58 -1.33
CA LEU A 68 1.56 8.69 -0.54
C LEU A 68 2.36 7.94 0.53
N LEU A 69 3.57 7.50 0.19
CA LEU A 69 4.45 6.76 1.10
C LEU A 69 4.77 7.56 2.36
N GLU A 70 5.09 8.86 2.21
CA GLU A 70 5.28 9.78 3.34
C GLU A 70 4.09 9.85 4.31
N ARG A 71 2.89 9.52 3.82
CA ARG A 71 1.63 9.62 4.58
C ARG A 71 1.15 8.29 5.12
N GLN A 72 1.87 7.19 4.86
CA GLN A 72 1.47 5.84 5.23
C GLN A 72 1.11 5.75 6.72
N GLY A 73 1.99 6.19 7.63
CA GLY A 73 1.71 6.10 9.07
C GLY A 73 0.43 6.84 9.50
N GLY A 74 0.18 8.04 8.94
CA GLY A 74 -1.05 8.78 9.23
C GLY A 74 -2.31 8.12 8.67
N ILE A 75 -2.21 7.44 7.52
CA ILE A 75 -3.32 6.67 6.93
C ILE A 75 -3.60 5.42 7.76
N GLU A 76 -2.56 4.69 8.15
CA GLU A 76 -2.64 3.49 8.96
C GLU A 76 -3.24 3.77 10.34
N ASN A 77 -2.86 4.88 10.98
CA ASN A 77 -3.47 5.32 12.25
C ASN A 77 -4.98 5.55 12.10
N LYS A 78 -5.41 6.26 11.05
CA LYS A 78 -6.85 6.44 10.77
C LYS A 78 -7.57 5.12 10.51
N LEU A 79 -6.92 4.17 9.82
CA LEU A 79 -7.49 2.84 9.60
C LEU A 79 -7.61 2.05 10.91
N ALA A 80 -6.59 2.14 11.77
CA ALA A 80 -6.59 1.52 13.09
C ALA A 80 -7.73 2.07 13.94
N ASP A 81 -7.90 3.40 14.02
CA ASP A 81 -9.00 4.04 14.75
C ASP A 81 -10.38 3.60 14.24
N ARG A 82 -10.52 3.40 12.92
CA ARG A 82 -11.78 2.98 12.30
C ARG A 82 -12.09 1.50 12.49
N HIS A 83 -11.06 0.65 12.57
CA HIS A 83 -11.23 -0.80 12.34
C HIS A 83 -10.65 -1.70 13.43
N LEU A 84 -9.88 -1.17 14.37
CA LEU A 84 -9.37 -1.88 15.56
C LEU A 84 -10.00 -1.29 16.82
N LYS A 85 -10.36 -2.18 17.76
CA LYS A 85 -10.76 -1.79 19.13
C LYS A 85 -9.63 -2.15 20.09
N ASN A 86 -9.70 -1.62 21.31
CA ASN A 86 -8.86 -2.11 22.40
C ASN A 86 -9.20 -3.58 22.67
N ASP A 87 -8.17 -4.37 22.97
CA ASP A 87 -8.26 -5.83 23.20
C ASP A 87 -8.88 -6.63 22.04
N ALA A 88 -8.83 -6.07 20.83
CA ALA A 88 -9.32 -6.75 19.63
C ALA A 88 -8.27 -7.73 19.07
N LEU A 89 -8.74 -8.85 18.53
CA LEU A 89 -7.91 -9.75 17.73
C LEU A 89 -7.45 -9.03 16.45
N ALA A 90 -6.13 -8.94 16.29
CA ALA A 90 -5.48 -8.58 15.03
C ALA A 90 -4.88 -9.84 14.39
N LEU A 91 -5.05 -9.97 13.08
CA LEU A 91 -4.47 -11.05 12.29
C LEU A 91 -3.28 -10.51 11.53
N TYR A 92 -2.17 -11.22 11.58
CA TYR A 92 -0.95 -10.89 10.89
C TYR A 92 -0.53 -12.05 10.00
N ASP A 93 -0.17 -11.74 8.76
CA ASP A 93 0.52 -12.66 7.87
C ASP A 93 1.70 -11.96 7.19
N LEU A 94 2.76 -12.72 6.95
CA LEU A 94 3.95 -12.27 6.24
C LEU A 94 4.02 -13.03 4.92
N THR A 95 4.21 -12.36 3.80
CA THR A 95 4.41 -13.04 2.51
C THR A 95 5.64 -12.49 1.80
N SER A 96 6.13 -13.22 0.80
CA SER A 96 7.39 -12.92 0.09
C SER A 96 7.14 -12.77 -1.40
N SER A 97 7.83 -11.85 -2.06
CA SER A 97 7.90 -11.77 -3.52
C SER A 97 9.36 -11.83 -3.97
N TYR A 98 9.65 -12.70 -4.94
CA TYR A 98 10.99 -12.79 -5.53
C TYR A 98 11.20 -11.74 -6.64
N PHE A 99 12.46 -11.37 -6.85
CA PHE A 99 12.91 -10.40 -7.84
C PHE A 99 13.77 -11.08 -8.89
N GLU A 100 13.66 -10.57 -10.11
CA GLU A 100 14.62 -10.86 -11.20
C GLU A 100 15.66 -9.72 -11.34
N GLY A 101 15.39 -8.55 -10.77
CA GLY A 101 16.32 -7.42 -10.73
C GLY A 101 17.27 -7.44 -9.53
N GLN A 102 18.24 -6.53 -9.52
CA GLN A 102 19.32 -6.47 -8.51
C GLN A 102 19.45 -5.11 -7.80
N THR A 103 18.60 -4.13 -8.11
CA THR A 103 18.73 -2.75 -7.63
C THR A 103 17.87 -2.43 -6.41
N CYS A 104 17.01 -3.35 -5.97
CA CYS A 104 16.16 -3.13 -4.81
C CYS A 104 16.99 -3.27 -3.52
N PRO A 105 17.10 -2.22 -2.69
CA PRO A 105 17.96 -2.25 -1.50
C PRO A 105 17.47 -3.21 -0.41
N LEU A 106 16.18 -3.57 -0.42
CA LEU A 106 15.60 -4.54 0.53
C LEU A 106 15.71 -5.99 0.04
N ALA A 107 16.13 -6.20 -1.21
CA ALA A 107 16.12 -7.51 -1.81
C ALA A 107 17.29 -8.35 -1.29
N ALA A 108 16.98 -9.43 -0.58
CA ALA A 108 17.95 -10.32 0.03
C ALA A 108 17.62 -11.78 -0.27
N LEU A 109 18.62 -12.66 -0.26
CA LEU A 109 18.40 -14.10 -0.32
C LEU A 109 17.77 -14.57 0.98
N GLY A 110 16.66 -15.29 0.90
CA GLY A 110 15.97 -15.83 2.07
C GLY A 110 15.15 -17.07 1.74
N HIS A 111 14.32 -17.48 2.69
CA HIS A 111 13.38 -18.57 2.47
C HIS A 111 12.20 -18.07 1.64
N ASN A 112 12.11 -18.51 0.39
CA ASN A 112 11.05 -18.12 -0.52
C ASN A 112 9.83 -19.02 -0.37
N ARG A 113 8.68 -18.44 -0.02
CA ARG A 113 7.42 -19.18 0.20
C ARG A 113 6.84 -19.78 -1.10
N ASP A 114 7.23 -19.25 -2.27
CA ASP A 114 6.85 -19.79 -3.59
C ASP A 114 7.78 -20.92 -4.09
N GLY A 115 8.74 -21.35 -3.26
CA GLY A 115 9.68 -22.43 -3.58
C GLY A 115 10.77 -22.07 -4.60
N LYS A 116 10.90 -20.79 -4.98
CA LYS A 116 11.93 -20.32 -5.92
C LYS A 116 13.28 -20.19 -5.22
N LYS A 117 14.20 -21.11 -5.55
CA LYS A 117 15.56 -21.13 -4.98
C LYS A 117 16.46 -20.10 -5.66
N GLY A 118 17.37 -19.52 -4.88
CA GLY A 118 18.45 -18.66 -5.40
C GLY A 118 17.99 -17.30 -5.96
N LYS A 119 16.76 -16.86 -5.63
CA LYS A 119 16.25 -15.56 -6.03
C LYS A 119 16.30 -14.59 -4.86
N LEU A 120 16.66 -13.34 -5.14
CA LEU A 120 16.47 -12.25 -4.19
C LEU A 120 14.98 -12.06 -3.95
N GLN A 121 14.60 -11.64 -2.74
CA GLN A 121 13.21 -11.42 -2.38
C GLN A 121 13.05 -10.27 -1.39
N VAL A 122 11.82 -9.78 -1.25
CA VAL A 122 11.39 -8.90 -0.16
C VAL A 122 10.19 -9.52 0.53
N ASN A 123 10.05 -9.23 1.82
CA ASN A 123 8.92 -9.70 2.60
C ASN A 123 7.99 -8.53 2.91
N TYR A 124 6.68 -8.77 2.92
CA TYR A 124 5.68 -7.77 3.28
C TYR A 124 4.67 -8.36 4.25
N GLY A 125 4.50 -7.65 5.37
CA GLY A 125 3.60 -8.02 6.45
C GLY A 125 2.30 -7.24 6.35
N LEU A 126 1.18 -7.92 6.45
CA LEU A 126 -0.15 -7.32 6.42
C LEU A 126 -0.84 -7.53 7.77
N LEU A 127 -1.20 -6.44 8.43
CA LEU A 127 -2.03 -6.46 9.63
C LEU A 127 -3.49 -6.21 9.24
N THR A 128 -4.37 -7.08 9.72
CA THR A 128 -5.82 -6.95 9.51
C THR A 128 -6.58 -7.08 10.83
N ASN A 129 -7.80 -6.56 10.87
CA ASN A 129 -8.71 -6.89 11.97
C ASN A 129 -9.32 -8.30 11.80
N ARG A 130 -10.09 -8.77 12.78
CA ARG A 130 -10.79 -10.07 12.71
C ARG A 130 -11.66 -10.28 11.46
N LYS A 131 -12.12 -9.21 10.80
CA LYS A 131 -12.93 -9.29 9.55
C LYS A 131 -12.06 -9.33 8.29
N GLY A 132 -10.73 -9.33 8.40
CA GLY A 132 -9.81 -9.26 7.27
C GLY A 132 -9.68 -7.86 6.66
N ILE A 133 -10.13 -6.80 7.34
CA ILE A 133 -9.94 -5.43 6.86
C ILE A 133 -8.48 -5.02 7.11
N PRO A 134 -7.72 -4.63 6.07
CA PRO A 134 -6.32 -4.24 6.22
C PRO A 134 -6.19 -2.91 6.98
N VAL A 135 -5.24 -2.86 7.90
CA VAL A 135 -4.99 -1.72 8.79
C VAL A 135 -3.59 -1.15 8.60
N SER A 136 -2.58 -2.01 8.43
CA SER A 136 -1.19 -1.59 8.22
C SER A 136 -0.48 -2.58 7.29
N VAL A 137 0.48 -2.07 6.54
CA VAL A 137 1.40 -2.86 5.70
C VAL A 137 2.84 -2.48 6.04
N SER A 138 3.75 -3.46 6.06
CA SER A 138 5.17 -3.17 6.27
C SER A 138 6.01 -3.98 5.31
N ILE A 139 7.11 -3.40 4.83
CA ILE A 139 8.06 -4.06 3.93
C ILE A 139 9.36 -4.33 4.69
N PHE A 140 9.92 -5.52 4.51
CA PHE A 140 11.11 -6.00 5.20
C PHE A 140 12.09 -6.62 4.20
N GLU A 141 13.36 -6.70 4.60
CA GLU A 141 14.36 -7.43 3.84
C GLU A 141 13.97 -8.91 3.67
N GLY A 142 14.31 -9.49 2.51
CA GLY A 142 13.91 -10.85 2.14
C GLY A 142 14.36 -11.99 3.06
N ASN A 143 15.37 -11.73 3.89
CA ASN A 143 15.91 -12.65 4.89
C ASN A 143 15.29 -12.47 6.29
N THR A 144 14.27 -11.61 6.43
CA THR A 144 13.61 -11.34 7.72
C THR A 144 12.49 -12.35 7.99
N GLY A 145 12.58 -13.07 9.10
CA GLY A 145 11.54 -14.02 9.54
C GLY A 145 10.50 -13.42 10.50
N ASP A 146 9.36 -14.11 10.62
CA ASP A 146 8.13 -13.69 11.30
C ASP A 146 8.30 -13.09 12.72
N PRO A 147 9.14 -13.62 13.63
CA PRO A 147 9.26 -13.05 14.99
C PRO A 147 9.78 -11.60 15.01
N LYS A 148 10.61 -11.23 14.02
CA LYS A 148 11.22 -9.90 13.93
C LYS A 148 10.30 -8.88 13.26
N THR A 149 9.28 -9.33 12.53
CA THR A 149 8.36 -8.47 11.78
C THR A 149 7.08 -8.13 12.55
N LEU A 150 6.70 -8.98 13.52
CA LEU A 150 5.55 -8.78 14.39
C LEU A 150 5.71 -7.58 15.35
N MET A 151 6.87 -7.46 15.99
CA MET A 151 7.11 -6.45 17.03
C MET A 151 7.07 -4.99 16.53
N PRO A 152 7.64 -4.64 15.35
CA PRO A 152 7.48 -3.30 14.80
C PRO A 152 6.02 -2.91 14.53
N GLN A 153 5.15 -3.88 14.19
CA GLN A 153 3.74 -3.62 13.93
C GLN A 153 2.89 -3.50 15.19
N SER A 154 3.29 -4.14 16.29
CA SER A 154 2.62 -3.96 17.58
C SER A 154 3.01 -2.64 18.24
N LYS A 155 4.26 -2.19 18.06
CA LYS A 155 4.80 -0.97 18.68
C LYS A 155 4.25 0.33 18.12
N SER A 156 3.74 0.36 16.88
CA SER A 156 3.08 1.55 16.32
C SER A 156 1.89 2.04 17.15
N ARG A 157 1.38 1.23 18.09
CA ARG A 157 0.34 1.60 19.07
C ARG A 157 0.86 2.00 20.45
N GLU A 158 2.01 1.49 20.91
CA GLU A 158 2.51 1.76 22.28
C GLU A 158 3.14 3.15 22.42
N GLU A 159 3.69 3.72 21.34
CA GLU A 159 4.31 5.05 21.37
C GLU A 159 3.29 6.20 21.19
N LEU A 160 1.99 5.89 21.08
CA LEU A 160 0.90 6.85 20.83
C LEU A 160 -0.23 6.80 21.88
N ALA A 161 -0.06 6.09 22.99
CA ALA A 161 -0.97 6.06 24.14
C ALA A 161 -0.34 6.79 25.34
#